data_AF-X1EZE1-F1
#
_entry.id   AF-X1EZE1-F1
#
_cell.length_a   1.000
_cell.length_b   1.000
_cell.length_c   1.000
_cell.angle_alpha   90.00
_cell.angle_beta   90.00
_cell.angle_gamma   90.00
#
_symmetry.space_group_name_H-M   'P 1'
#
loop_
_entity.id
_entity.type
_entity.pdbx_description
1 polymer ?
#
loop_
_entity_poly.entity_id
_entity_poly.type
_entity_poly.pdbx_seq_one_letter_code
_entity_poly.pdbx_strand_id
1 'polypeptide(L)'
;MDTAKAAWALYEYPEFVVDDLHPFNMELYNLGKKAKMVAIPTTSGTGAETTWAVVISRYEEEVWKKLEQAHKGLVPTYAIVDPIFPVGMPPELTRDTAFDTLAHSVEGLVSVWRNEFSDALCIKAIELVFKYLPIAYKDGNNMEARDFLHQAATIAGLGFGNGQAHMGHSMGHSWGAVFHTPHGRAVGLFLT
;
A
#
# COMPACT_ATOMS: atom_id res chain seq x y z
N MET A 1 4.87 -0.64 7.20
CA MET A 1 4.98 -2.10 6.97
C MET A 1 6.18 -2.45 6.13
N ASP A 2 6.50 -1.63 5.13
CA ASP A 2 7.63 -1.82 4.21
C ASP A 2 8.96 -2.06 4.94
N THR A 3 9.28 -1.24 5.96
CA THR A 3 10.45 -1.46 6.81
C THR A 3 10.46 -2.85 7.46
N ALA A 4 9.30 -3.34 7.91
CA ALA A 4 9.19 -4.65 8.53
C ALA A 4 9.34 -5.79 7.51
N LYS A 5 8.83 -5.63 6.28
CA LYS A 5 9.06 -6.58 5.18
C LYS A 5 10.54 -6.67 4.82
N ALA A 6 11.21 -5.51 4.69
CA ALA A 6 12.65 -5.46 4.43
C ALA A 6 13.44 -6.13 5.56
N ALA A 7 13.18 -5.73 6.81
CA ALA A 7 13.84 -6.32 7.98
C ALA A 7 13.60 -7.82 8.10
N TRP A 8 12.41 -8.31 7.76
CA TRP A 8 12.09 -9.73 7.73
C TRP A 8 12.94 -10.49 6.71
N ALA A 9 13.07 -9.96 5.49
CA ALA A 9 13.92 -10.57 4.46
C ALA A 9 15.40 -10.61 4.87
N LEU A 10 15.91 -9.50 5.41
CA LEU A 10 17.29 -9.42 5.90
C LEU A 10 17.54 -10.29 7.15
N TYR A 11 16.51 -10.55 7.94
CA TYR A 11 16.59 -11.48 9.07
C TYR A 11 16.66 -12.94 8.59
N GLU A 12 15.86 -13.31 7.59
CA GLU A 12 15.90 -14.63 6.96
C GLU A 12 17.23 -14.87 6.22
N TYR A 13 17.75 -13.84 5.53
CA TYR A 13 18.99 -13.86 4.73
C TYR A 13 19.92 -12.70 5.12
N PRO A 14 20.75 -12.86 6.18
CA PRO A 14 21.63 -11.79 6.69
C PRO A 14 22.70 -11.29 5.71
N GLU A 15 22.97 -12.06 4.66
CA GLU A 15 23.89 -11.73 3.57
C GLU A 15 23.28 -10.77 2.54
N PHE A 16 21.96 -10.63 2.51
CA PHE A 16 21.28 -9.72 1.59
C PHE A 16 21.41 -8.26 2.05
N VAL A 17 21.29 -7.37 1.08
CA VAL A 17 21.01 -5.95 1.26
C VAL A 17 19.64 -5.62 0.68
N VAL A 18 19.16 -4.40 0.91
CA VAL A 18 17.85 -3.95 0.39
C VAL A 18 17.78 -4.07 -1.14
N ASP A 19 18.92 -3.90 -1.83
CA ASP A 19 18.98 -4.00 -3.29
C ASP A 19 18.81 -5.44 -3.83
N ASP A 20 18.94 -6.46 -2.98
CA ASP A 20 18.68 -7.86 -3.34
C ASP A 20 17.19 -8.22 -3.31
N LEU A 21 16.32 -7.29 -2.87
CA LEU A 21 14.87 -7.47 -2.76
C LEU A 21 14.14 -7.24 -4.10
N HIS A 22 14.67 -7.82 -5.18
CA HIS A 22 14.19 -7.62 -6.54
C HIS A 22 13.51 -8.88 -7.13
N PRO A 23 12.71 -8.77 -8.21
CA PRO A 23 11.92 -9.88 -8.75
C PRO A 23 12.71 -11.13 -9.19
N PHE A 24 14.00 -10.98 -9.47
CA PHE A 24 14.86 -12.04 -9.98
C PHE A 24 15.56 -12.87 -8.88
N ASN A 25 15.42 -12.50 -7.60
CA ASN A 25 16.06 -13.22 -6.51
C ASN A 25 15.17 -14.36 -6.03
N MET A 26 15.39 -15.55 -6.59
CA MET A 26 14.55 -16.73 -6.34
C MET A 26 14.59 -17.23 -4.89
N GLU A 27 15.61 -16.87 -4.11
CA GLU A 27 15.72 -17.29 -2.71
C GLU A 27 14.59 -16.69 -1.86
N LEU A 28 14.12 -15.49 -2.22
CA LEU A 28 13.05 -14.79 -1.51
C LEU A 28 11.69 -15.53 -1.55
N TYR A 29 11.47 -16.50 -2.44
CA TYR A 29 10.29 -17.38 -2.37
C TYR A 29 10.29 -18.31 -1.15
N ASN A 30 11.46 -18.50 -0.53
CA ASN A 30 11.66 -19.38 0.62
C ASN A 30 11.64 -18.63 1.96
N LEU A 31 11.21 -17.37 1.98
CA LEU A 31 10.99 -16.60 3.21
C LEU A 31 10.00 -17.30 4.15
N GLY A 32 10.09 -16.99 5.45
CA GLY A 32 9.19 -17.53 6.45
C GLY A 32 9.69 -18.79 7.15
N LYS A 33 11.00 -19.08 7.11
CA LYS A 33 11.62 -20.23 7.77
C LYS A 33 12.01 -19.90 9.21
N LYS A 34 12.65 -18.76 9.45
CA LYS A 34 13.03 -18.30 10.79
C LYS A 34 11.87 -17.60 11.49
N ALA A 35 11.08 -16.79 10.78
CA ALA A 35 9.95 -16.06 11.36
C ALA A 35 8.81 -15.88 10.36
N LYS A 36 7.56 -15.81 10.83
CA LYS A 36 6.42 -15.41 10.00
C LYS A 36 6.20 -13.90 10.10
N MET A 37 5.77 -13.28 9.00
CA MET A 37 5.41 -11.86 8.97
C MET A 37 3.91 -11.71 9.15
N VAL A 38 3.49 -10.97 10.19
CA VAL A 38 2.09 -10.59 10.43
C VAL A 38 1.98 -9.09 10.23
N ALA A 39 1.12 -8.66 9.33
CA ALA A 39 0.85 -7.26 9.06
C ALA A 39 -0.49 -6.84 9.68
N ILE A 40 -0.47 -5.76 10.45
CA ILE A 40 -1.65 -5.17 11.10
C ILE A 40 -1.74 -3.70 10.64
N PRO A 41 -2.53 -3.39 9.60
CA PRO A 41 -2.75 -2.00 9.18
C PRO A 41 -3.42 -1.18 10.28
N THR A 42 -2.87 0.01 10.51
CA THR A 42 -3.48 1.04 11.38
C THR A 42 -3.98 2.23 10.57
N THR A 43 -3.87 2.16 9.25
CA THR A 43 -4.37 3.16 8.31
C THR A 43 -5.16 2.48 7.20
N SER A 44 -6.15 3.19 6.67
CA SER A 44 -7.01 2.70 5.58
C SER A 44 -6.57 3.32 4.25
N GLY A 45 -5.39 2.93 3.76
CA GLY A 45 -4.81 3.49 2.53
C GLY A 45 -3.95 2.55 1.72
N THR A 46 -2.81 2.16 2.32
CA THR A 46 -1.67 1.59 1.57
C THR A 46 -1.92 0.20 0.98
N GLY A 47 -2.81 -0.61 1.59
CA GLY A 47 -2.97 -2.02 1.24
C GLY A 47 -1.70 -2.87 1.42
N ALA A 48 -0.66 -2.32 2.05
CA ALA A 48 0.68 -2.90 2.12
C ALA A 48 0.71 -4.26 2.82
N GLU A 49 -0.28 -4.56 3.65
CA GLU A 49 -0.49 -5.85 4.28
C GLU A 49 -0.76 -6.99 3.30
N THR A 50 -1.11 -6.68 2.04
CA THR A 50 -1.41 -7.67 0.98
C THR A 50 -0.50 -7.58 -0.24
N THR A 51 0.45 -6.64 -0.27
CA THR A 51 1.29 -6.39 -1.45
C THR A 51 2.71 -6.91 -1.28
N TRP A 52 3.42 -7.06 -2.39
CA TRP A 52 4.81 -7.51 -2.47
C TRP A 52 5.84 -6.35 -2.51
N ALA A 53 5.36 -5.11 -2.58
CA ALA A 53 6.20 -3.92 -2.66
C ALA A 53 6.75 -3.52 -1.28
N VAL A 54 7.95 -2.92 -1.32
CA VAL A 54 8.69 -2.35 -0.21
C VAL A 54 9.28 -1.02 -0.68
N VAL A 55 8.77 0.09 -0.17
CA VAL A 55 9.28 1.42 -0.51
C VAL A 55 10.17 1.94 0.62
N ILE A 56 11.46 2.16 0.31
CA ILE A 56 12.46 2.67 1.26
C ILE A 56 13.02 4.00 0.73
N SER A 57 13.12 4.99 1.62
CA SER A 57 13.78 6.25 1.30
C SER A 57 15.30 6.10 1.34
N ARG A 58 15.99 6.53 0.29
CA ARG A 58 17.45 6.56 0.20
C ARG A 58 17.90 7.97 -0.17
N TYR A 59 18.98 8.43 0.44
CA TYR A 59 19.59 9.71 0.11
C TYR A 59 20.77 9.47 -0.83
N GLU A 60 20.64 9.89 -2.09
CA GLU A 60 21.65 9.70 -3.13
C GLU A 60 21.73 10.94 -4.00
N GLU A 61 22.93 11.30 -4.47
CA GLU A 61 23.13 12.45 -5.37
C GLU A 61 22.49 13.75 -4.82
N GLU A 62 22.59 13.94 -3.50
CA GLU A 62 22.04 15.10 -2.77
C GLU A 62 20.50 15.23 -2.81
N VAL A 63 19.78 14.16 -3.17
CA VAL A 63 18.31 14.15 -3.24
C VAL A 63 17.75 12.91 -2.54
N TRP A 64 16.65 13.10 -1.81
CA TRP A 64 15.86 11.97 -1.29
C TRP A 64 15.11 11.29 -2.42
N LYS A 65 15.28 9.97 -2.56
CA LYS A 65 14.58 9.13 -3.53
C LYS A 65 13.78 8.07 -2.79
N LYS A 66 12.57 7.76 -3.29
CA LYS A 66 11.82 6.58 -2.88
C LYS A 66 12.21 5.43 -3.79
N LEU A 67 12.94 4.46 -3.26
CA LEU A 67 13.29 3.23 -3.96
C LEU A 67 12.22 2.18 -3.69
N GLU A 68 11.58 1.72 -4.75
CA GLU A 68 10.68 0.59 -4.71
C GLU A 68 11.46 -0.70 -4.95
N GLN A 69 11.37 -1.61 -3.98
CA GLN A 69 11.80 -2.98 -4.10
C GLN A 69 10.58 -3.90 -4.11
N ALA A 70 10.68 -5.01 -4.82
CA ALA A 70 9.52 -5.77 -5.24
C ALA A 70 9.86 -7.25 -5.37
N HIS A 71 9.23 -8.09 -4.56
CA HIS A 71 9.30 -9.54 -4.74
C HIS A 71 8.08 -10.24 -4.14
N LYS A 72 7.48 -11.20 -4.87
CA LYS A 72 6.25 -11.90 -4.43
C LYS A 72 6.38 -12.62 -3.08
N GLY A 73 7.59 -13.04 -2.72
CA GLY A 73 7.90 -13.62 -1.41
C GLY A 73 7.78 -12.64 -0.22
N LEU A 74 7.74 -11.33 -0.46
CA LEU A 74 7.65 -10.30 0.58
C LEU A 74 6.21 -10.00 1.03
N VAL A 75 5.21 -10.64 0.42
CA VAL A 75 3.83 -10.55 0.89
C VAL A 75 3.77 -11.10 2.33
N PRO A 76 3.19 -10.36 3.30
CA PRO A 76 3.04 -10.85 4.66
C PRO A 76 2.36 -12.22 4.73
N THR A 77 2.80 -13.07 5.66
CA THR A 77 2.20 -14.40 5.86
C THR A 77 0.74 -14.31 6.30
N TYR A 78 0.44 -13.33 7.17
CA TYR A 78 -0.91 -13.04 7.64
C TYR A 78 -1.15 -11.53 7.63
N ALA A 79 -2.37 -11.13 7.29
CA ALA A 79 -2.88 -9.78 7.48
C ALA A 79 -4.04 -9.81 8.48
N ILE A 80 -4.00 -8.96 9.50
CA ILE A 80 -5.09 -8.79 10.48
C ILE A 80 -5.69 -7.40 10.26
N VAL A 81 -6.81 -7.36 9.56
CA VAL A 81 -7.51 -6.12 9.18
C VAL A 81 -8.63 -5.88 10.17
N ASP A 82 -8.32 -5.21 11.28
CA ASP A 82 -9.27 -4.92 12.36
C ASP A 82 -9.56 -3.41 12.44
N PRO A 83 -10.84 -2.98 12.29
CA PRO A 83 -11.20 -1.58 12.27
C PRO A 83 -10.98 -0.82 13.59
N ILE A 84 -10.64 -1.50 14.69
CA ILE A 84 -10.25 -0.80 15.93
C ILE A 84 -8.95 -0.02 15.75
N PHE A 85 -8.05 -0.45 14.86
CA PHE A 85 -6.75 0.18 14.67
C PHE A 85 -6.80 1.54 13.94
N PRO A 86 -7.61 1.72 12.87
CA PRO A 86 -7.72 3.02 12.19
C PRO A 86 -8.70 4.03 12.84
N VAL A 87 -9.42 3.67 13.92
CA VAL A 87 -10.46 4.56 14.50
C VAL A 87 -9.92 5.94 14.91
N GLY A 88 -8.68 5.97 15.41
CA GLY A 88 -8.01 7.19 15.87
C GLY A 88 -7.41 8.08 14.77
N MET A 89 -7.55 7.73 13.49
CA MET A 89 -7.00 8.55 12.40
C MET A 89 -7.68 9.93 12.37
N PRO A 90 -6.93 11.04 12.30
CA PRO A 90 -7.52 12.36 12.11
C PRO A 90 -8.20 12.48 10.73
N PRO A 91 -9.11 13.45 10.54
CA PRO A 91 -9.83 13.64 9.28
C PRO A 91 -8.90 13.77 8.06
N GLU A 92 -7.81 14.53 8.19
CA GLU A 92 -6.86 14.75 7.09
C GLU A 92 -6.15 13.46 6.68
N LEU A 93 -5.75 12.63 7.67
CA LEU A 93 -5.13 11.34 7.38
C LEU A 93 -6.15 10.39 6.76
N THR A 94 -7.39 10.36 7.27
CA THR A 94 -8.49 9.56 6.73
C THR A 94 -8.76 9.89 5.27
N ARG A 95 -8.80 11.18 4.93
CA ARG A 95 -8.93 11.66 3.56
C ARG A 95 -7.75 11.21 2.72
N ASP A 96 -6.53 11.54 3.14
CA ASP A 96 -5.32 11.29 2.35
C ASP A 96 -5.16 9.79 2.07
N THR A 97 -5.36 8.92 3.07
CA THR A 97 -5.26 7.47 2.87
C THR A 97 -6.38 6.91 1.99
N ALA A 98 -7.59 7.45 2.05
CA ALA A 98 -8.65 7.02 1.15
C ALA A 98 -8.40 7.43 -0.31
N PHE A 99 -7.75 8.57 -0.55
CA PHE A 99 -7.28 8.93 -1.90
C PHE A 99 -6.19 7.99 -2.41
N ASP A 100 -5.32 7.49 -1.51
CA ASP A 100 -4.36 6.43 -1.82
C ASP A 100 -5.08 5.15 -2.29
N THR A 101 -6.08 4.70 -1.53
CA THR A 101 -6.94 3.55 -1.88
C THR A 101 -7.65 3.76 -3.22
N LEU A 102 -8.15 4.98 -3.47
CA LEU A 102 -8.80 5.31 -4.73
C LEU A 102 -7.81 5.28 -5.90
N ALA A 103 -6.62 5.85 -5.72
CA ALA A 103 -5.56 5.84 -6.72
C ALA A 103 -5.16 4.39 -7.04
N HIS A 104 -4.82 3.57 -6.05
CA HIS A 104 -4.54 2.14 -6.26
C HIS A 104 -5.61 1.45 -7.11
N SER A 105 -6.88 1.70 -6.81
CA SER A 105 -8.00 1.03 -7.47
C SER A 105 -8.22 1.52 -8.91
N VAL A 106 -8.21 2.84 -9.13
CA VAL A 106 -8.41 3.44 -10.46
C VAL A 106 -7.23 3.09 -11.36
N GLU A 107 -6.00 3.24 -10.86
CA GLU A 107 -4.80 2.93 -11.62
C GLU A 107 -4.74 1.44 -11.97
N GLY A 108 -5.13 0.56 -11.04
CA GLY A 108 -5.24 -0.88 -11.29
C GLY A 108 -6.27 -1.23 -12.37
N LEU A 109 -7.38 -0.49 -12.47
CA LEU A 109 -8.42 -0.71 -13.49
C LEU A 109 -8.02 -0.27 -14.90
N VAL A 110 -7.08 0.67 -15.02
CA VAL A 110 -6.61 1.18 -16.31
C VAL A 110 -5.22 0.65 -16.69
N SER A 111 -4.61 -0.14 -15.81
CA SER A 111 -3.33 -0.78 -16.05
C SER A 111 -3.38 -1.80 -17.19
N VAL A 112 -2.28 -1.93 -17.92
CA VAL A 112 -2.11 -2.97 -18.96
C VAL A 112 -1.96 -4.38 -18.37
N TRP A 113 -1.74 -4.50 -17.06
CA TRP A 113 -1.61 -5.77 -16.33
C TRP A 113 -2.91 -6.19 -15.63
N ARG A 114 -3.99 -5.44 -15.82
CA ARG A 114 -5.30 -5.77 -15.25
C ARG A 114 -5.81 -7.14 -15.68
N ASN A 115 -6.66 -7.72 -14.86
CA ASN A 115 -7.39 -8.96 -15.13
C ASN A 115 -8.71 -8.96 -14.37
N GLU A 116 -9.62 -9.89 -14.71
CA GLU A 116 -10.97 -9.94 -14.12
C GLU A 116 -10.96 -10.04 -12.58
N PHE A 117 -9.94 -10.67 -11.98
CA PHE A 117 -9.82 -10.73 -10.52
C PHE A 117 -9.42 -9.38 -9.93
N SER A 118 -8.39 -8.71 -10.49
CA SER A 118 -7.99 -7.38 -10.03
C SER A 118 -9.10 -6.35 -10.25
N ASP A 119 -9.82 -6.44 -11.37
CA ASP A 119 -10.87 -5.49 -11.73
C ASP A 119 -12.05 -5.56 -10.75
N ALA A 120 -12.50 -6.77 -10.42
CA ALA A 120 -13.57 -6.97 -9.45
C ALA A 120 -13.22 -6.38 -8.08
N LEU A 121 -11.97 -6.55 -7.64
CA LEU A 121 -11.47 -5.98 -6.39
C LEU A 121 -11.40 -4.45 -6.45
N CYS A 122 -10.78 -3.89 -7.49
CA CYS A 122 -10.64 -2.45 -7.64
C CYS A 122 -12.01 -1.74 -7.74
N ILE A 123 -12.96 -2.28 -8.51
CA ILE A 123 -14.33 -1.73 -8.58
C ILE A 123 -14.95 -1.73 -7.18
N LYS A 124 -14.79 -2.83 -6.43
CA LYS A 124 -15.38 -2.90 -5.09
C LYS A 124 -14.77 -1.90 -4.12
N ALA A 125 -13.45 -1.72 -4.16
CA ALA A 125 -12.76 -0.73 -3.33
C ALA A 125 -13.25 0.69 -3.66
N ILE A 126 -13.41 1.03 -4.95
CA ILE A 126 -13.95 2.32 -5.40
C ILE A 126 -15.35 2.57 -4.83
N GLU A 127 -16.26 1.60 -4.97
CA GLU A 127 -17.63 1.71 -4.42
C GLU A 127 -17.62 2.02 -2.91
N LEU A 128 -16.78 1.30 -2.15
CA LEU A 128 -16.68 1.47 -0.70
C LEU A 128 -16.10 2.83 -0.33
N VAL A 129 -15.03 3.28 -1.01
CA VAL A 129 -14.43 4.59 -0.77
C VAL A 129 -15.44 5.71 -1.02
N PHE A 130 -16.12 5.72 -2.17
CA PHE A 130 -17.11 6.75 -2.48
C PHE A 130 -18.26 6.79 -1.47
N LYS A 131 -18.70 5.63 -0.99
CA LYS A 131 -19.79 5.54 -0.01
C LYS A 131 -19.36 5.97 1.39
N TYR A 132 -18.21 5.50 1.87
CA TYR A 132 -17.87 5.59 3.30
C TYR A 132 -16.85 6.68 3.65
N LEU A 133 -16.06 7.18 2.70
CA LEU A 133 -15.13 8.29 2.96
C LEU A 133 -15.83 9.55 3.48
N PRO A 134 -16.91 10.06 2.86
CA PRO A 134 -17.56 11.28 3.37
C PRO A 134 -18.08 11.12 4.80
N ILE A 135 -18.49 9.90 5.17
CA ILE A 135 -19.01 9.56 6.49
C ILE A 135 -17.86 9.58 7.51
N ALA A 136 -16.80 8.81 7.27
CA ALA A 136 -15.66 8.72 8.19
C ALA A 136 -14.88 10.03 8.32
N TYR A 137 -14.86 10.86 7.26
CA TYR A 137 -14.24 12.18 7.30
C TYR A 137 -15.02 13.15 8.20
N LYS A 138 -16.36 13.10 8.15
CA LYS A 138 -17.23 13.95 8.97
C LYS A 138 -17.33 13.45 10.41
N ASP A 139 -17.37 12.13 10.60
CA ASP A 139 -17.44 11.46 11.89
C ASP A 139 -16.45 10.30 11.94
N GLY A 140 -15.24 10.58 12.44
CA GLY A 140 -14.17 9.59 12.57
C GLY A 140 -14.45 8.48 13.59
N ASN A 141 -15.50 8.60 14.41
CA ASN A 141 -15.90 7.55 15.35
C ASN A 141 -16.96 6.61 14.78
N ASN A 142 -17.42 6.85 13.54
CA ASN A 142 -18.36 5.96 12.87
C ASN A 142 -17.66 4.64 12.50
N MET A 143 -17.84 3.63 13.35
CA MET A 143 -17.16 2.33 13.21
C MET A 143 -17.53 1.58 11.93
N GLU A 144 -18.76 1.74 11.42
CA GLU A 144 -19.16 1.13 10.15
C GLU A 144 -18.34 1.75 8.99
N ALA A 145 -18.24 3.08 8.94
CA ALA A 145 -17.46 3.75 7.91
C ALA A 145 -15.96 3.47 8.02
N ARG A 146 -15.43 3.36 9.26
CA ARG A 146 -14.05 2.93 9.51
C ARG A 146 -13.79 1.53 8.99
N ASP A 147 -14.68 0.60 9.29
CA ASP A 147 -14.58 -0.79 8.85
C ASP A 147 -14.58 -0.91 7.33
N PHE A 148 -15.58 -0.35 6.66
CA PHE A 148 -15.64 -0.46 5.20
C PHE A 148 -14.52 0.28 4.48
N LEU A 149 -14.01 1.39 5.01
CA LEU A 149 -12.81 2.03 4.44
C LEU A 149 -11.56 1.18 4.67
N HIS A 150 -11.43 0.54 5.82
CA HIS A 150 -10.30 -0.34 6.12
C HIS A 150 -10.29 -1.56 5.20
N GLN A 151 -11.46 -2.17 4.99
CA GLN A 151 -11.64 -3.22 3.99
C GLN A 151 -11.33 -2.72 2.58
N ALA A 152 -11.80 -1.53 2.20
CA ALA A 152 -11.54 -0.96 0.88
C ALA A 152 -10.05 -0.83 0.59
N ALA A 153 -9.25 -0.40 1.58
CA ALA A 153 -7.79 -0.28 1.45
C ALA A 153 -7.13 -1.64 1.19
N THR A 154 -7.50 -2.68 1.94
CA THR A 154 -6.99 -4.03 1.72
C THR A 154 -7.43 -4.62 0.39
N ILE A 155 -8.71 -4.42 0.01
CA ILE A 155 -9.25 -4.87 -1.28
C ILE A 155 -8.50 -4.19 -2.43
N ALA A 156 -8.23 -2.88 -2.32
CA ALA A 156 -7.43 -2.15 -3.29
C ALA A 156 -6.00 -2.73 -3.36
N GLY A 157 -5.38 -3.02 -2.21
CA GLY A 157 -4.09 -3.70 -2.11
C GLY A 157 -4.02 -5.02 -2.88
N LEU A 158 -5.05 -5.87 -2.75
CA LEU A 158 -5.18 -7.10 -3.53
C LEU A 158 -5.40 -6.83 -5.02
N GLY A 159 -6.19 -5.81 -5.35
CA GLY A 159 -6.46 -5.39 -6.73
C GLY A 159 -5.21 -4.89 -7.45
N PHE A 160 -4.66 -3.76 -7.02
CA PHE A 160 -3.46 -3.16 -7.64
C PHE A 160 -2.23 -4.04 -7.43
N GLY A 161 -2.13 -4.81 -6.34
CA GLY A 161 -1.05 -5.77 -6.14
C GLY A 161 -0.98 -6.84 -7.23
N ASN A 162 -2.09 -7.09 -7.94
CA ASN A 162 -2.14 -7.99 -9.09
C ASN A 162 -2.36 -7.28 -10.44
N GLY A 163 -2.71 -5.99 -10.42
CA GLY A 163 -2.92 -5.15 -11.60
C GLY A 163 -1.82 -4.11 -11.87
N GLN A 164 -0.88 -3.90 -10.96
CA GLN A 164 0.09 -2.77 -10.93
C GLN A 164 -0.56 -1.37 -10.79
N ALA A 165 0.23 -0.40 -10.34
CA ALA A 165 -0.09 1.02 -10.41
C ALA A 165 0.42 1.63 -11.74
N HIS A 166 0.14 2.91 -11.99
CA HIS A 166 0.56 3.65 -13.19
C HIS A 166 1.45 4.87 -12.87
N MET A 167 1.76 5.65 -13.90
CA MET A 167 2.44 6.96 -13.83
C MET A 167 1.98 7.93 -12.71
N GLY A 168 0.74 7.87 -12.24
CA GLY A 168 0.19 8.73 -11.19
C GLY A 168 0.90 8.47 -9.87
N HIS A 169 1.06 7.20 -9.50
CA HIS A 169 1.91 6.77 -8.40
C HIS A 169 3.37 7.20 -8.57
N SER A 170 3.96 7.04 -9.76
CA SER A 170 5.35 7.46 -10.02
C SER A 170 5.56 8.97 -9.81
N MET A 171 4.62 9.79 -10.27
CA MET A 171 4.63 11.24 -10.04
C MET A 171 4.43 11.57 -8.56
N GLY A 172 3.51 10.88 -7.87
CA GLY A 172 3.29 11.03 -6.44
C GLY A 172 4.50 10.65 -5.58
N HIS A 173 5.27 9.62 -5.96
CA HIS A 173 6.53 9.27 -5.32
C HIS A 173 7.54 10.41 -5.42
N SER A 174 7.76 10.92 -6.64
CA SER A 174 8.71 12.00 -6.91
C SER A 174 8.31 13.28 -6.18
N TRP A 175 7.03 13.67 -6.26
CA TRP A 175 6.48 14.83 -5.58
C TRP A 175 6.62 14.72 -4.05
N GLY A 176 6.24 13.56 -3.48
CA GLY A 176 6.34 13.31 -2.05
C GLY A 176 7.79 13.32 -1.55
N ALA A 177 8.75 12.90 -2.35
CA ALA A 177 10.17 12.91 -1.99
C ALA A 177 10.75 14.34 -1.95
N VAL A 178 10.39 15.18 -2.94
CA VAL A 178 10.89 16.56 -3.06
C VAL A 178 10.18 17.53 -2.10
N PHE A 179 8.86 17.43 -2.00
CA PHE A 179 8.02 18.40 -1.27
C PHE A 179 7.52 17.89 0.07
N HIS A 180 7.92 16.68 0.49
CA HIS A 180 7.49 16.05 1.74
C HIS A 180 5.96 15.99 1.92
N THR A 181 5.23 15.94 0.79
CA THR A 181 3.77 15.81 0.80
C THR A 181 3.38 14.38 1.18
N PRO A 182 2.39 14.16 2.07
CA PRO A 182 1.89 12.83 2.40
C PRO A 182 1.49 12.05 1.14
N HIS A 183 1.84 10.76 1.09
CA HIS A 183 1.74 9.94 -0.12
C HIS A 183 0.34 9.95 -0.75
N GLY A 184 -0.69 9.61 0.03
CA GLY A 184 -2.07 9.58 -0.45
C GLY A 184 -2.58 10.91 -1.01
N ARG A 185 -2.11 12.04 -0.45
CA ARG A 185 -2.39 13.37 -1.01
C ARG A 185 -1.66 13.60 -2.33
N ALA A 186 -0.39 13.21 -2.39
CA ALA A 186 0.41 13.36 -3.60
C ALA A 186 -0.17 12.54 -4.76
N VAL A 187 -0.47 11.25 -4.55
CA VAL A 187 -1.06 10.41 -5.61
C VAL A 187 -2.47 10.87 -5.96
N GLY A 188 -3.26 11.32 -4.98
CA GLY A 188 -4.60 11.88 -5.24
C GLY A 188 -4.59 13.13 -6.11
N LEU A 189 -3.52 13.95 -6.08
CA LEU A 189 -3.36 15.11 -6.98
C LEU A 189 -3.09 14.68 -8.43
N PHE A 190 -2.44 13.53 -8.62
CA PHE A 190 -2.08 12.97 -9.93
C PHE A 190 -3.09 11.94 -10.45
N LEU A 191 -4.20 11.77 -9.74
CA LEU A 191 -5.29 10.90 -10.13
C LEU A 191 -6.07 11.57 -11.28
N THR A 192 -5.66 11.30 -12.53
CA THR A 192 -6.26 11.83 -13.76
C THR A 192 -6.54 10.72 -14.76
#